data_AF-H0EKV3-F1
#
_entry.id   AF-H0EKV3-F1
#
_cell.length_a   1.000
_cell.length_b   1.000
_cell.length_c   1.000
_cell.angle_alpha   90.00
_cell.angle_beta   90.00
_cell.angle_gamma   90.00
#
_symmetry.space_group_name_H-M   'P 1'
#
loop_
_entity.id
_entity.type
_entity.pdbx_description
1 polymer ?
#
loop_
_entity_poly.entity_id
_entity_poly.type
_entity_poly.pdbx_seq_one_letter_code
_entity_poly.pdbx_strand_id
1 'polypeptide(L)'
;MAWYNSTTKHFDLGPPMYPVSENTNPNATINPVFELAYWRFGLTVALNWKRRQGQNVPRTWTNVLNNLAPLPIVNETYPIYEGVPEMWIDPVTFTDHPAMIGIYGLLPPTPDVNLTIVANTATKISEIWDFENLFGWDFPMLAMNAARLGRSEQAIKYLLDVNFDFDDVGMPIGGPRVPTPYFPGSSSLLMAIACMAGGWDGDGGSHFPEGWDVESEGFWRCL
;
A
#
# COMPACT_ATOMS: atom_id res chain seq x y z
N MET A 1 4.30 -18.61 5.97
CA MET A 1 3.31 -18.63 7.10
C MET A 1 3.93 -17.93 8.29
N ALA A 2 3.14 -17.32 9.17
CA ALA A 2 3.68 -16.72 10.39
C ALA A 2 4.24 -17.78 11.34
N TRP A 3 5.45 -17.59 11.88
CA TRP A 3 6.03 -18.46 12.90
C TRP A 3 6.45 -17.66 14.13
N TYR A 4 6.40 -18.28 15.31
CA TYR A 4 6.83 -17.63 16.54
C TYR A 4 8.37 -17.66 16.65
N ASN A 5 8.98 -16.48 16.68
CA ASN A 5 10.40 -16.32 16.92
C ASN A 5 10.65 -16.18 18.43
N SER A 6 11.29 -17.20 19.01
CA SER A 6 11.54 -17.25 20.45
C SER A 6 12.51 -16.18 20.95
N THR A 7 13.31 -15.59 20.07
CA THR A 7 14.30 -14.56 20.42
C THR A 7 13.64 -13.19 20.45
N THR A 8 12.94 -12.80 19.38
CA THR A 8 12.27 -11.51 19.27
C THR A 8 10.94 -11.47 20.02
N LYS A 9 10.38 -12.64 20.37
CA LYS A 9 9.04 -12.82 20.97
C LYS A 9 7.90 -12.38 20.06
N HIS A 10 8.16 -12.23 18.76
CA HIS A 10 7.17 -11.89 17.75
C HIS A 10 6.84 -13.07 16.84
N PHE A 11 5.71 -12.97 16.13
CA PHE A 11 5.40 -13.79 14.98
C PHE A 11 5.94 -13.12 13.72
N ASP A 12 6.93 -13.75 13.10
CA ASP A 12 7.56 -13.27 11.88
C ASP A 12 6.86 -13.86 10.65
N LEU A 13 6.80 -13.08 9.57
CA LEU A 13 6.50 -13.52 8.21
C LEU A 13 7.82 -13.67 7.46
N GLY A 14 7.99 -14.69 6.62
CA GLY A 14 9.32 -14.92 6.07
C GLY A 14 9.45 -16.19 5.26
N PRO A 15 10.69 -16.61 4.96
CA PRO A 15 10.97 -17.42 3.78
C PRO A 15 10.30 -18.80 3.73
N PRO A 16 9.92 -19.27 2.52
CA PRO A 16 9.91 -18.50 1.28
C PRO A 16 8.78 -17.44 1.29
N MET A 17 9.10 -16.21 0.87
CA MET A 17 8.18 -15.08 0.82
C MET A 17 8.35 -14.28 -0.47
N TYR A 18 7.29 -14.18 -1.27
CA TYR A 18 7.24 -13.30 -2.44
C TYR A 18 6.37 -12.09 -2.05
N PRO A 19 6.98 -10.95 -1.70
CA PRO A 19 6.22 -9.75 -1.37
C PRO A 19 5.67 -9.10 -2.64
N VAL A 20 4.70 -8.21 -2.46
CA VAL A 20 4.12 -7.41 -3.55
C VAL A 20 5.17 -6.61 -4.32
N SER A 21 6.33 -6.28 -3.75
CA SER A 21 7.37 -5.56 -4.48
C SER A 21 8.02 -6.37 -5.61
N GLU A 22 7.89 -7.69 -5.63
CA GLU A 22 8.40 -8.63 -6.67
C GLU A 22 9.91 -8.61 -6.99
N ASN A 23 10.68 -7.69 -6.43
CA ASN A 23 12.10 -7.45 -6.69
C ASN A 23 13.05 -8.01 -5.61
N THR A 24 12.57 -8.94 -4.76
CA THR A 24 13.34 -9.45 -3.61
C THR A 24 13.76 -10.91 -3.77
N ASN A 25 14.79 -11.35 -3.04
CA ASN A 25 15.14 -12.77 -2.94
C ASN A 25 14.16 -13.48 -1.98
N PRO A 26 13.28 -14.38 -2.47
CA PRO A 26 12.22 -14.96 -1.65
C PRO A 26 12.73 -15.81 -0.48
N ASN A 27 13.96 -16.31 -0.59
CA ASN A 27 14.61 -17.12 0.44
C ASN A 27 15.25 -16.28 1.56
N ALA A 28 15.35 -14.96 1.36
CA ALA A 28 15.90 -14.01 2.33
C ALA A 28 14.84 -13.03 2.88
N THR A 29 13.74 -12.84 2.15
CA THR A 29 12.70 -11.87 2.51
C THR A 29 11.98 -12.26 3.81
N ILE A 30 12.08 -11.38 4.81
CA ILE A 30 11.43 -11.50 6.12
C ILE A 30 10.72 -10.20 6.48
N ASN A 31 9.56 -10.31 7.12
CA ASN A 31 8.74 -9.22 7.61
C ASN A 31 8.54 -8.06 6.61
N PRO A 32 8.07 -8.32 5.37
CA PRO A 32 7.73 -7.23 4.44
C PRO A 32 6.68 -6.28 5.01
N VAL A 33 6.85 -4.98 4.76
CA VAL A 33 6.01 -3.93 5.38
C VAL A 33 4.53 -4.09 4.98
N PHE A 34 4.28 -4.25 3.67
CA PHE A 34 2.91 -4.37 3.17
C PHE A 34 2.24 -5.64 3.68
N GLU A 35 2.92 -6.79 3.61
CA GLU A 35 2.40 -8.07 4.04
C GLU A 35 2.13 -8.12 5.55
N LEU A 36 2.98 -7.49 6.37
CA LEU A 36 2.75 -7.34 7.80
C LEU A 36 1.47 -6.54 8.10
N ALA A 37 1.25 -5.43 7.38
CA ALA A 37 0.02 -4.64 7.51
C ALA A 37 -1.20 -5.43 7.00
N TYR A 38 -1.06 -6.14 5.88
CA TYR A 38 -2.13 -6.94 5.28
C TYR A 38 -2.53 -8.13 6.16
N TRP A 39 -1.56 -8.77 6.84
CA TRP A 39 -1.83 -9.82 7.84
C TRP A 39 -2.63 -9.28 9.02
N ARG A 40 -2.27 -8.11 9.54
CA ARG A 40 -3.03 -7.45 10.61
C ARG A 40 -4.45 -7.13 10.17
N PHE A 41 -4.61 -6.56 8.98
CA PHE A 41 -5.92 -6.27 8.40
C PHE A 41 -6.77 -7.54 8.26
N GLY A 42 -6.24 -8.56 7.58
CA GLY A 42 -6.95 -9.82 7.35
C GLY A 42 -7.34 -10.54 8.64
N LEU A 43 -6.44 -10.62 9.62
CA LEU A 43 -6.76 -11.18 10.93
C LEU A 43 -7.84 -10.34 11.63
N THR A 44 -7.71 -9.02 11.66
CA THR A 44 -8.72 -8.14 12.29
C THR A 44 -10.11 -8.34 11.68
N VAL A 45 -10.20 -8.38 10.35
CA VAL A 45 -11.44 -8.68 9.63
C VAL A 45 -11.98 -10.05 10.04
N ALA A 46 -11.15 -11.10 10.04
CA ALA A 46 -11.56 -12.45 10.42
C ALA A 46 -12.09 -12.54 11.86
N LEU A 47 -11.43 -11.88 12.81
CA LEU A 47 -11.87 -11.83 14.22
C LEU A 47 -13.21 -11.10 14.34
N ASN A 48 -13.39 -9.99 13.62
CA ASN A 48 -14.65 -9.25 13.60
C ASN A 48 -15.80 -10.07 12.99
N TRP A 49 -15.53 -10.84 11.94
CA TRP A 49 -16.52 -11.76 11.37
C TRP A 49 -16.95 -12.86 12.34
N LYS A 50 -16.01 -13.47 13.08
CA LYS A 50 -16.35 -14.45 14.14
C LYS A 50 -17.29 -13.85 15.19
N ARG A 51 -16.99 -12.63 15.65
CA ARG A 51 -17.84 -11.91 16.62
C ARG A 51 -19.24 -11.62 16.06
N ARG A 52 -19.35 -11.13 14.83
CA ARG A 52 -20.64 -10.85 14.16
C ARG A 52 -21.50 -12.11 14.00
N GLN A 53 -20.87 -13.27 13.85
CA GLN A 53 -21.55 -14.57 13.78
C GLN A 53 -21.86 -15.18 15.17
N GLY A 54 -21.52 -14.51 16.28
CA GLY A 54 -21.66 -15.05 17.63
C GLY A 54 -20.78 -16.27 17.90
N GLN A 55 -19.71 -16.46 17.12
CA GLN A 55 -18.79 -17.59 17.26
C GLN A 55 -17.61 -17.24 18.16
N ASN A 56 -17.04 -18.27 18.80
CA ASN A 56 -15.81 -18.12 19.59
C ASN A 56 -14.65 -17.69 18.69
N VAL A 57 -13.94 -16.64 19.13
CA VAL A 57 -12.74 -16.13 18.48
C VAL A 57 -11.54 -17.03 18.83
N PRO A 58 -10.85 -17.63 17.86
CA PRO A 58 -9.69 -18.48 18.14
C PRO A 58 -8.56 -17.71 18.83
N ARG A 59 -8.15 -18.16 20.02
CA ARG A 59 -7.07 -17.51 20.80
C ARG A 59 -5.74 -17.46 20.04
N THR A 60 -5.47 -18.46 19.22
CA THR A 60 -4.26 -18.50 18.37
C THR A 60 -4.22 -17.35 17.37
N TRP A 61 -5.35 -16.97 16.78
CA TRP A 61 -5.42 -15.86 15.82
C TRP A 61 -5.20 -14.52 16.51
N THR A 62 -5.85 -14.30 17.66
CA THR A 62 -5.62 -13.09 18.47
C THR A 62 -4.17 -13.03 18.95
N ASN A 63 -3.57 -14.16 19.31
CA ASN A 63 -2.17 -14.21 19.74
C ASN A 63 -1.21 -13.85 18.61
N VAL A 64 -1.45 -14.33 17.39
CA VAL A 64 -0.67 -13.92 16.21
C VAL A 64 -0.84 -12.43 15.98
N LEU A 65 -2.09 -11.94 15.85
CA LEU A 65 -2.38 -10.52 15.58
C LEU A 65 -1.68 -9.58 16.58
N ASN A 66 -1.78 -9.89 17.88
CA ASN A 66 -1.24 -9.04 18.94
C ASN A 66 0.28 -9.10 19.07
N ASN A 67 0.93 -10.10 18.46
CA ASN A 67 2.36 -10.31 18.59
C ASN A 67 3.05 -10.45 17.22
N LEU A 68 2.44 -10.00 16.12
CA LEU A 68 3.14 -9.91 14.83
C LEU A 68 4.39 -9.03 14.97
N ALA A 69 5.40 -9.29 14.15
CA ALA A 69 6.60 -8.46 14.08
C ALA A 69 6.22 -7.01 13.78
N PRO A 70 6.86 -6.02 14.43
CA PRO A 70 6.61 -4.61 14.15
C PRO A 70 6.96 -4.27 12.70
N LEU A 71 6.38 -3.19 12.16
CA LEU A 71 6.79 -2.70 10.84
C LEU A 71 8.25 -2.25 10.89
N PRO A 72 9.15 -2.79 10.04
CA PRO A 72 10.55 -2.39 10.02
C PRO A 72 10.69 -0.93 9.58
N ILE A 73 11.75 -0.26 10.04
CA ILE A 73 12.05 1.14 9.71
C ILE A 73 13.52 1.23 9.31
N VAL A 74 13.81 1.94 8.22
CA VAL A 74 15.17 2.24 7.74
C VAL A 74 15.23 3.71 7.38
N ASN A 75 16.21 4.45 7.92
CA ASN A 75 16.40 5.88 7.62
C ASN A 75 15.10 6.70 7.69
N GLU A 76 14.30 6.50 8.76
CA GLU A 76 13.01 7.18 8.98
C GLU A 76 11.95 6.96 7.89
N THR A 77 12.06 5.85 7.15
CA THR A 77 11.12 5.40 6.12
C THR A 77 10.77 3.93 6.31
N TYR A 78 9.70 3.47 5.65
CA TYR A 78 9.34 2.06 5.56
C TYR A 78 10.09 1.41 4.39
N PRO A 79 10.96 0.40 4.65
CA PRO A 79 11.63 -0.34 3.59
C PRO A 79 10.68 -1.34 2.91
N ILE A 80 11.16 -2.06 1.89
CA ILE A 80 10.41 -3.19 1.31
C ILE A 80 10.19 -4.29 2.36
N TYR A 81 11.25 -4.69 3.07
CA TYR A 81 11.21 -5.75 4.07
C TYR A 81 12.26 -5.53 5.17
N GLU A 82 12.19 -6.31 6.25
CA GLU A 82 13.11 -6.17 7.38
C GLU A 82 14.53 -6.60 7.01
N GLY A 83 15.50 -5.70 7.22
CA GLY A 83 16.91 -6.00 6.96
C GLY A 83 17.29 -6.04 5.48
N VAL A 84 16.50 -5.40 4.61
CA VAL A 84 16.85 -5.20 3.20
C VAL A 84 18.23 -4.51 3.07
N PRO A 85 19.20 -5.12 2.37
CA PRO A 85 20.50 -4.48 2.14
C PRO A 85 20.36 -3.24 1.27
N GLU A 86 21.10 -2.16 1.59
CA GLU A 86 21.23 -0.97 0.75
C GLU A 86 19.89 -0.31 0.30
N MET A 87 18.85 -0.38 1.15
CA MET A 87 17.57 0.27 0.87
C MET A 87 17.76 1.77 0.59
N TRP A 88 17.19 2.22 -0.53
CA TRP A 88 17.30 3.60 -1.03
C TRP A 88 18.68 4.00 -1.57
N ILE A 89 19.60 3.05 -1.69
CA ILE A 89 20.96 3.26 -2.20
C ILE A 89 21.15 2.44 -3.48
N ASP A 90 20.85 1.15 -3.44
CA ASP A 90 20.92 0.28 -4.63
C ASP A 90 19.62 0.40 -5.45
N PRO A 91 19.68 0.75 -6.76
CA PRO A 91 18.52 0.84 -7.64
C PRO A 91 17.59 -0.37 -7.64
N VAL A 92 18.12 -1.57 -7.37
CA VAL A 92 17.27 -2.79 -7.30
C VAL A 92 16.28 -2.74 -6.13
N THR A 93 16.50 -1.88 -5.13
CA THR A 93 15.65 -1.74 -3.94
C THR A 93 14.58 -0.65 -4.06
N PHE A 94 14.55 0.10 -5.17
CA PHE A 94 13.55 1.14 -5.42
C PHE A 94 13.04 1.12 -6.88
N THR A 95 12.89 -0.08 -7.42
CA THR A 95 12.21 -0.37 -8.69
C THR A 95 11.00 -1.28 -8.42
N ASP A 96 10.18 -1.53 -9.45
CA ASP A 96 8.99 -2.37 -9.36
C ASP A 96 7.92 -1.76 -8.41
N HIS A 97 7.05 -2.55 -7.80
CA HIS A 97 5.94 -2.01 -7.00
C HIS A 97 6.37 -1.34 -5.68
N PRO A 98 6.01 -0.06 -5.42
CA PRO A 98 6.27 0.64 -4.16
C PRO A 98 5.28 0.22 -3.06
N ALA A 99 5.20 -1.08 -2.78
CA ALA A 99 4.16 -1.72 -1.97
C ALA A 99 3.97 -1.10 -0.56
N MET A 100 5.04 -0.57 0.04
CA MET A 100 5.01 0.04 1.37
C MET A 100 4.03 1.21 1.49
N ILE A 101 3.74 1.93 0.40
CA ILE A 101 2.75 3.03 0.43
C ILE A 101 1.32 2.52 0.63
N GLY A 102 1.07 1.25 0.26
CA GLY A 102 -0.22 0.60 0.36
C GLY A 102 -0.73 0.48 1.80
N ILE A 103 0.16 0.53 2.80
CA ILE A 103 -0.25 0.49 4.22
C ILE A 103 -1.08 1.69 4.66
N TYR A 104 -1.02 2.79 3.90
CA TYR A 104 -1.81 3.99 4.15
C TYR A 104 -2.63 4.44 2.94
N GLY A 105 -2.28 4.00 1.72
CA GLY A 105 -3.08 4.25 0.51
C GLY A 105 -4.20 3.24 0.25
N LEU A 106 -3.97 1.95 0.54
CA LEU A 106 -4.89 0.85 0.22
C LEU A 106 -5.50 0.18 1.44
N LEU A 107 -4.81 0.22 2.59
CA LEU A 107 -5.25 -0.43 3.83
C LEU A 107 -5.70 0.60 4.87
N PRO A 108 -6.64 0.24 5.75
CA PRO A 108 -6.89 1.04 6.95
C PRO A 108 -5.63 1.01 7.83
N PRO A 109 -5.16 2.16 8.35
CA PRO A 109 -3.96 2.20 9.16
C PRO A 109 -4.12 1.33 10.40
N THR A 110 -3.13 0.49 10.66
CA THR A 110 -3.03 -0.23 11.93
C THR A 110 -2.39 0.66 13.00
N PRO A 111 -2.62 0.41 14.30
CA PRO A 111 -2.10 1.27 15.37
C PRO A 111 -0.58 1.48 15.39
N ASP A 112 0.18 0.60 14.74
CA ASP A 112 1.64 0.65 14.61
C ASP A 112 2.14 1.37 13.34
N VAL A 113 1.25 1.88 12.50
CA VAL A 113 1.61 2.77 11.38
C VAL A 113 1.93 4.16 11.91
N ASN A 114 3.14 4.64 11.65
CA ASN A 114 3.61 5.97 12.02
C ASN A 114 3.47 6.93 10.84
N LEU A 115 2.59 7.92 10.96
CA LEU A 115 2.26 8.85 9.88
C LEU A 115 3.45 9.72 9.43
N THR A 116 4.39 10.06 10.31
CA THR A 116 5.63 10.76 9.93
C THR A 116 6.47 9.87 9.01
N ILE A 117 6.61 8.58 9.33
CA ILE A 117 7.36 7.63 8.52
C ILE A 117 6.64 7.36 7.19
N VAL A 118 5.31 7.26 7.19
CA VAL A 118 4.52 7.19 5.95
C VAL A 118 4.80 8.40 5.06
N ALA A 119 4.74 9.62 5.63
CA ALA A 119 4.98 10.86 4.90
C ALA A 119 6.41 10.95 4.34
N ASN A 120 7.42 10.53 5.11
CA ASN A 120 8.81 10.45 4.67
C ASN A 120 8.99 9.42 3.54
N THR A 121 8.36 8.26 3.67
CA THR A 121 8.40 7.19 2.66
C THR A 121 7.78 7.66 1.35
N ALA A 122 6.62 8.31 1.41
CA ALA A 122 5.96 8.87 0.22
C ALA A 122 6.82 9.94 -0.46
N THR A 123 7.48 10.81 0.30
CA THR A 123 8.45 11.78 -0.25
C THR A 123 9.63 11.06 -0.91
N LYS A 124 10.25 10.09 -0.23
CA LYS A 124 11.40 9.35 -0.76
C LYS A 124 11.07 8.65 -2.08
N ILE A 125 9.90 8.02 -2.17
CA ILE A 125 9.43 7.36 -3.39
C ILE A 125 9.25 8.38 -4.53
N SER A 126 8.65 9.54 -4.25
CA SER A 126 8.47 10.58 -5.26
C SER A 126 9.79 11.17 -5.80
N GLU A 127 10.88 11.04 -5.05
CA GLU A 127 12.19 11.58 -5.43
C GLU A 127 13.03 10.61 -6.25
N ILE A 128 13.00 9.30 -5.93
CA ILE A 128 14.00 8.36 -6.45
C ILE A 128 13.43 7.04 -7.01
N TRP A 129 12.15 6.74 -6.81
CA TRP A 129 11.61 5.47 -7.31
C TRP A 129 11.62 5.45 -8.85
N ASP A 130 11.76 4.27 -9.42
CA ASP A 130 11.79 4.06 -10.87
C ASP A 130 10.37 4.02 -11.44
N PHE A 131 9.85 5.19 -11.82
CA PHE A 131 8.48 5.36 -12.32
C PHE A 131 8.26 4.75 -13.71
N GLU A 132 9.31 4.66 -14.53
CA GLU A 132 9.23 4.09 -15.89
C GLU A 132 8.89 2.60 -15.88
N ASN A 133 9.20 1.91 -14.78
CA ASN A 133 8.98 0.48 -14.62
C ASN A 133 7.80 0.12 -13.70
N LEU A 134 6.97 1.10 -13.34
CA LEU A 134 5.73 0.85 -12.59
C LEU A 134 4.67 0.17 -13.45
N PHE A 135 3.76 -0.54 -12.77
CA PHE A 135 2.57 -1.11 -13.38
C PHE A 135 1.42 -0.13 -13.21
N GLY A 136 0.43 -0.19 -14.11
CA GLY A 136 -0.66 0.79 -14.11
C GLY A 136 -1.42 0.91 -12.78
N TRP A 137 -1.49 -0.14 -11.96
CA TRP A 137 -2.17 -0.05 -10.66
C TRP A 137 -1.38 0.68 -9.58
N ASP A 138 -0.06 0.83 -9.74
CA ASP A 138 0.81 1.52 -8.79
C ASP A 138 0.49 3.01 -8.71
N PHE A 139 0.19 3.66 -9.84
CA PHE A 139 -0.09 5.10 -9.88
C PHE A 139 -1.34 5.50 -9.07
N PRO A 140 -2.49 4.82 -9.20
CA PRO A 140 -3.62 5.13 -8.33
C PRO A 140 -3.38 4.73 -6.87
N MET A 141 -2.54 3.72 -6.59
CA MET A 141 -2.12 3.39 -5.22
C MET A 141 -1.33 4.55 -4.60
N LEU A 142 -0.35 5.10 -5.35
CA LEU A 142 0.42 6.29 -4.97
C LEU A 142 -0.49 7.52 -4.79
N ALA A 143 -1.48 7.69 -5.67
CA ALA A 143 -2.44 8.77 -5.59
C ALA A 143 -3.29 8.72 -4.32
N MET A 144 -3.82 7.54 -3.96
CA MET A 144 -4.59 7.37 -2.72
C MET A 144 -3.74 7.68 -1.48
N ASN A 145 -2.48 7.23 -1.45
CA ASN A 145 -1.57 7.56 -0.35
C ASN A 145 -1.31 9.08 -0.25
N ALA A 146 -1.02 9.73 -1.37
CA ALA A 146 -0.76 11.17 -1.43
C ALA A 146 -2.01 11.98 -1.01
N ALA A 147 -3.17 11.65 -1.55
CA ALA A 147 -4.44 12.32 -1.21
C ALA A 147 -4.75 12.19 0.29
N ARG A 148 -4.61 10.99 0.86
CA ARG A 148 -4.83 10.75 2.29
C ARG A 148 -3.79 11.42 3.21
N LEU A 149 -2.62 11.77 2.67
CA LEU A 149 -1.62 12.61 3.36
C LEU A 149 -1.90 14.12 3.20
N GLY A 150 -3.01 14.51 2.57
CA GLY A 150 -3.34 15.90 2.28
C GLY A 150 -2.54 16.50 1.12
N ARG A 151 -1.93 15.67 0.26
CA ARG A 151 -1.11 16.07 -0.89
C ARG A 151 -1.89 15.94 -2.20
N SER A 152 -3.06 16.57 -2.29
CA SER A 152 -3.99 16.43 -3.41
C SER A 152 -3.40 16.73 -4.79
N GLU A 153 -2.55 17.77 -4.88
CA GLU A 153 -1.82 18.10 -6.12
C GLU A 153 -0.92 16.95 -6.58
N GLN A 154 -0.22 16.32 -5.64
CA GLN A 154 0.65 15.17 -5.96
C GLN A 154 -0.18 13.94 -6.35
N ALA A 155 -1.35 13.75 -5.73
CA ALA A 155 -2.25 12.67 -6.09
C ALA A 155 -2.70 12.77 -7.55
N ILE A 156 -3.14 13.96 -7.99
CA ILE A 156 -3.51 14.21 -9.39
C ILE A 156 -2.30 14.03 -10.32
N LYS A 157 -1.11 14.49 -9.93
CA LYS A 157 0.11 14.26 -10.74
C LYS A 157 0.38 12.77 -11.00
N TYR A 158 0.18 11.90 -10.02
CA TYR A 158 0.32 10.46 -10.22
C TYR A 158 -0.74 9.91 -11.18
N LEU A 159 -1.99 10.36 -11.08
CA LEU A 159 -3.07 9.93 -11.97
C LEU A 159 -2.93 10.46 -13.41
N LEU A 160 -2.07 11.47 -13.63
CA LEU A 160 -1.77 12.07 -14.93
C LEU A 160 -0.32 11.81 -15.35
N ASP A 161 0.37 10.88 -14.70
CA ASP A 161 1.74 10.53 -15.04
C ASP A 161 1.80 9.95 -16.45
N VAL A 162 2.85 10.29 -17.22
CA VAL A 162 3.02 9.81 -18.60
C VAL A 162 3.15 8.29 -18.69
N ASN A 163 3.58 7.65 -17.59
CA ASN A 163 3.70 6.20 -17.51
C ASN A 163 2.38 5.51 -17.10
N PHE A 164 1.34 6.28 -16.76
CA PHE A 164 -0.01 5.79 -16.50
C PHE A 164 -0.96 6.09 -17.66
N ASP A 165 -0.67 5.45 -18.80
CA ASP A 165 -1.28 5.81 -20.08
C ASP A 165 -2.48 4.94 -20.48
N PHE A 166 -3.32 5.49 -21.34
CA PHE A 166 -4.51 4.85 -21.90
C PHE A 166 -4.52 5.03 -23.42
N ASP A 167 -4.97 4.01 -24.16
CA ASP A 167 -5.03 4.09 -25.62
C ASP A 167 -6.16 5.01 -26.12
N ASP A 168 -6.27 5.15 -27.45
CA ASP A 168 -7.23 6.04 -28.11
C ASP A 168 -8.70 5.66 -27.90
N VAL A 169 -8.97 4.44 -27.43
CA VAL A 169 -10.32 3.98 -27.03
C VAL A 169 -10.49 3.91 -25.51
N GLY A 170 -9.51 4.40 -24.74
CA GLY A 170 -9.57 4.52 -23.28
C GLY A 170 -9.23 3.24 -22.53
N MET A 171 -8.53 2.28 -23.15
CA MET A 171 -8.08 1.07 -22.47
C MET A 171 -6.74 1.31 -21.75
N PRO A 172 -6.57 0.81 -20.51
CA PRO A 172 -5.32 0.98 -19.77
C PRO A 172 -4.17 0.23 -20.45
N ILE A 173 -3.08 0.95 -20.75
CA ILE A 173 -1.90 0.39 -21.38
C ILE A 173 -1.06 -0.37 -20.34
N GLY A 174 -0.58 -1.56 -20.69
CA GLY A 174 0.23 -2.41 -19.80
C GLY A 174 1.70 -1.98 -19.63
N GLY A 175 2.09 -0.89 -20.32
CA GLY A 175 3.44 -0.35 -20.30
C GLY A 175 4.48 -1.35 -20.85
N PRO A 176 5.73 -1.30 -20.36
CA PRO A 176 6.78 -2.24 -20.77
C PRO A 176 6.70 -3.61 -20.08
N ARG A 177 5.82 -3.76 -19.08
CA ARG A 177 5.83 -4.89 -18.14
C ARG A 177 4.79 -5.97 -18.49
N VAL A 178 3.60 -5.57 -18.96
CA VAL A 178 2.46 -6.49 -19.19
C VAL A 178 1.69 -6.16 -20.47
N PRO A 179 0.94 -7.12 -21.04
CA PRO A 179 0.12 -6.85 -22.24
C PRO A 179 -1.03 -5.87 -22.02
N THR A 180 -1.36 -5.10 -23.06
CA THR A 180 -2.56 -4.24 -23.13
C THR A 180 -3.77 -5.05 -23.63
N PRO A 181 -4.99 -4.88 -23.06
CA PRO A 181 -5.34 -3.98 -21.95
C PRO A 181 -5.01 -4.54 -20.56
N TYR A 182 -4.51 -3.68 -19.66
CA TYR A 182 -4.19 -4.03 -18.27
C TYR A 182 -5.20 -3.44 -17.28
N PHE A 183 -6.34 -4.13 -17.13
CA PHE A 183 -7.49 -3.68 -16.32
C PHE A 183 -7.24 -3.36 -14.83
N PRO A 184 -6.18 -3.86 -14.16
CA PRO A 184 -5.83 -3.36 -12.84
C PRO A 184 -5.64 -1.84 -12.81
N GLY A 185 -5.08 -1.24 -13.86
CA GLY A 185 -4.88 0.22 -13.94
C GLY A 185 -6.18 1.02 -13.96
N SER A 186 -7.14 0.64 -14.83
CA SER A 186 -8.44 1.34 -14.88
C SER A 186 -9.26 1.11 -13.60
N SER A 187 -9.19 -0.09 -13.02
CA SER A 187 -9.93 -0.43 -11.81
C SER A 187 -9.41 0.34 -10.60
N SER A 188 -8.08 0.46 -10.47
CA SER A 188 -7.48 1.23 -9.38
C SER A 188 -7.66 2.73 -9.57
N LEU A 189 -7.70 3.26 -10.81
CA LEU A 189 -8.07 4.66 -11.09
C LEU A 189 -9.47 4.97 -10.56
N LEU A 190 -10.46 4.13 -10.89
CA LEU A 190 -11.82 4.32 -10.39
C LEU A 190 -11.87 4.31 -8.85
N MET A 191 -11.09 3.41 -8.22
CA MET A 191 -10.99 3.37 -6.77
C MET A 191 -10.35 4.62 -6.19
N ALA A 192 -9.25 5.11 -6.78
CA ALA A 192 -8.59 6.32 -6.31
C ALA A 192 -9.48 7.55 -6.41
N ILE A 193 -10.18 7.73 -7.55
CA ILE A 193 -11.15 8.83 -7.72
C ILE A 193 -12.29 8.72 -6.71
N ALA A 194 -12.82 7.52 -6.48
CA ALA A 194 -13.87 7.32 -5.47
C ALA A 194 -13.39 7.69 -4.05
N CYS A 195 -12.17 7.28 -3.68
CA CYS A 195 -11.60 7.64 -2.38
C CYS A 195 -11.30 9.14 -2.27
N MET A 196 -10.81 9.78 -3.34
CA MET A 196 -10.61 11.23 -3.35
C MET A 196 -11.92 12.01 -3.25
N ALA A 197 -13.03 11.49 -3.81
CA ALA A 197 -14.35 12.13 -3.71
C ALA A 197 -15.01 11.93 -2.34
N GLY A 198 -14.96 10.70 -1.80
CA GLY A 198 -15.63 10.34 -0.55
C GLY A 198 -14.80 10.59 0.73
N GLY A 199 -13.47 10.60 0.60
CA GLY A 199 -12.51 10.62 1.70
C GLY A 199 -12.32 9.24 2.36
N TRP A 200 -11.74 9.23 3.54
CA TRP A 200 -11.45 8.03 4.34
C TRP A 200 -12.17 8.04 5.69
N ASP A 201 -12.18 6.91 6.43
CA ASP A 201 -12.69 6.93 7.80
C ASP A 201 -11.89 7.90 8.68
N GLY A 202 -12.62 8.82 9.33
CA GLY A 202 -12.05 9.90 10.14
C GLY A 202 -11.68 11.16 9.35
N ASP A 203 -11.62 11.09 8.02
CA ASP A 203 -11.24 12.20 7.14
C ASP A 203 -12.07 12.18 5.85
N GLY A 204 -13.35 12.52 5.99
CA GLY A 204 -14.33 12.46 4.90
C GLY A 204 -14.35 13.71 4.03
N GLY A 205 -14.94 13.58 2.84
CA GLY A 205 -15.12 14.71 1.91
C GLY A 205 -14.10 14.72 0.78
N SER A 206 -14.13 15.79 0.00
CA SER A 206 -13.32 15.94 -1.21
C SER A 206 -11.83 16.19 -0.89
N HIS A 207 -10.97 15.41 -1.53
CA HIS A 207 -9.51 15.50 -1.48
C HIS A 207 -8.91 15.91 -2.83
N PHE A 208 -9.68 16.63 -3.66
CA PHE A 208 -9.18 17.21 -4.90
C PHE A 208 -8.37 18.50 -4.63
N PRO A 209 -7.51 18.93 -5.57
CA PRO A 209 -6.72 20.14 -5.37
C PRO A 209 -7.57 21.41 -5.19
N GLU A 210 -7.00 22.39 -4.50
CA GLU A 210 -7.65 23.68 -4.31
C GLU A 210 -7.93 24.36 -5.66
N GLY A 211 -9.11 24.94 -5.83
CA GLY A 211 -9.53 25.60 -7.07
C GLY A 211 -10.17 24.69 -8.11
N TRP A 212 -10.20 23.37 -7.88
CA TRP A 212 -11.01 22.47 -8.70
C TRP A 212 -12.49 22.55 -8.28
N ASP A 213 -13.37 22.78 -9.26
CA ASP A 213 -14.82 22.72 -9.06
C ASP A 213 -15.28 21.27 -9.25
N VAL A 214 -15.43 20.54 -8.15
CA VAL A 214 -15.74 19.10 -8.16
C VAL A 214 -17.10 18.84 -7.57
N GLU A 215 -18.00 18.34 -8.41
CA GLU A 215 -19.28 17.77 -7.98
C GLU A 215 -19.19 16.25 -7.96
N SER A 216 -19.62 15.64 -6.86
CA SER A 216 -19.64 14.18 -6.72
C SER A 216 -20.81 13.75 -5.84
N GLU A 217 -21.42 12.61 -6.14
CA GLU A 217 -22.52 12.03 -5.38
C GLU A 217 -22.38 10.51 -5.27
N GLY A 218 -23.01 9.91 -4.26
CA GLY A 218 -23.07 8.45 -4.11
C GLY A 218 -21.77 7.76 -3.69
N PHE A 219 -20.68 8.50 -3.45
CA PHE A 219 -19.43 7.95 -2.95
C PHE A 219 -19.45 7.78 -1.43
N TRP A 220 -19.03 6.60 -0.99
CA TRP A 220 -18.82 6.30 0.42
C TRP A 220 -17.35 6.53 0.77
N ARG A 221 -17.08 6.74 2.06
CA ARG A 221 -15.70 6.82 2.56
C ARG A 221 -14.99 5.50 2.30
N CYS A 222 -13.73 5.60 1.87
CA CYS A 222 -12.84 4.46 1.74
C CYS A 222 -12.27 4.08 3.10
N LEU A 223 -12.41 2.80 3.44
CA LEU A 223 -11.72 2.09 4.53
C LEU A 223 -11.94 2.62 5.94
#